data_AF-A0A957ED49-F1
#
_entry.id   AF-A0A957ED49-F1
#
_cell.length_a   1.000
_cell.length_b   1.000
_cell.length_c   1.000
_cell.angle_alpha   90.00
_cell.angle_beta   90.00
_cell.angle_gamma   90.00
#
_symmetry.space_group_name_H-M   'P 1'
#
loop_
_entity.id
_entity.type
_entity.pdbx_description
1 polymer ?
#
loop_
_entity_poly.entity_id
_entity_poly.type
_entity_poly.pdbx_seq_one_letter_code
_entity_poly.pdbx_strand_id
1 'polypeptide(L)'
;MSKTMAIPPKNNNHSLVFGTHYAVGGRANLEDRVAARHIQTAGGLPLTVAMVADGMGGHNAGEVAAQLTVNTVYEALENSPIATPQQIPEALAQALAYANQVVYEAARTDENKRGMGTTATVAAVHNGRLYLAHVGDSRAYLVRNGRARQITQDHTWGREMLRRGVLSTQEIAKHPKANELYSSIGYET
;
A
#
# COMPACT_ATOMS: atom_id res chain seq x y z
N MET A 1 -23.30 -1.16 -2.36
CA MET A 1 -23.74 -0.80 -3.72
C MET A 1 -22.59 -0.07 -4.41
N SER A 2 -21.88 -0.74 -5.33
CA SER A 2 -20.71 -0.17 -6.02
C SER A 2 -21.18 0.64 -7.23
N LYS A 3 -20.82 1.92 -7.30
CA LYS A 3 -20.98 2.74 -8.51
C LYS A 3 -19.65 2.74 -9.27
N THR A 4 -19.61 2.02 -10.37
CA THR A 4 -18.54 2.12 -11.37
C THR A 4 -18.83 3.31 -12.28
N MET A 5 -17.95 4.30 -12.30
CA MET A 5 -17.95 5.35 -13.31
C MET A 5 -16.69 5.18 -14.16
N ALA A 6 -16.86 4.72 -15.40
CA ALA A 6 -15.79 4.61 -16.37
C ALA A 6 -15.82 5.84 -17.28
N ILE A 7 -14.78 6.67 -17.25
CA ILE A 7 -14.51 7.67 -18.29
C ILE A 7 -13.24 7.19 -19.00
N PRO A 8 -13.30 6.73 -20.26
CA PRO A 8 -12.11 6.28 -20.97
C PRO A 8 -11.29 7.48 -21.47
N PRO A 9 -9.97 7.53 -21.23
CA PRO A 9 -9.10 8.53 -21.85
C PRO A 9 -8.87 8.19 -23.34
N LYS A 10 -8.86 9.24 -24.18
CA LYS A 10 -8.48 9.15 -25.60
C LYS A 10 -6.96 9.24 -25.74
N ASN A 11 -6.42 8.39 -26.62
CA ASN A 11 -5.05 8.24 -27.14
C ASN A 11 -4.08 7.31 -26.37
N ASN A 12 -3.55 6.34 -27.13
CA ASN A 12 -2.53 5.32 -26.83
C ASN A 12 -2.90 4.19 -25.84
N ASN A 13 -3.81 3.33 -26.31
CA ASN A 13 -3.89 1.86 -26.23
C ASN A 13 -3.49 1.06 -24.96
N HIS A 14 -3.59 1.64 -23.77
CA HIS A 14 -3.65 0.88 -22.52
C HIS A 14 -4.84 1.35 -21.67
N SER A 15 -6.03 0.84 -21.95
CA SER A 15 -7.17 1.01 -21.03
C SER A 15 -6.96 0.10 -19.82
N LEU A 16 -6.75 0.71 -18.65
CA LEU A 16 -6.72 -0.01 -17.38
C LEU A 16 -8.11 0.03 -16.77
N VAL A 17 -8.71 -1.14 -16.54
CA VAL A 17 -9.92 -1.28 -15.74
C VAL A 17 -9.50 -1.77 -14.37
N PHE A 18 -9.95 -1.07 -13.32
CA PHE A 18 -9.73 -1.49 -11.95
C PHE A 18 -11.05 -1.63 -11.21
N GLY A 19 -11.05 -2.51 -10.22
CA GLY A 19 -12.12 -2.67 -9.25
C GLY A 19 -11.52 -2.81 -7.87
N THR A 20 -12.26 -2.42 -6.85
CA THR A 20 -11.87 -2.59 -5.45
C THR A 20 -12.91 -3.44 -4.75
N HIS A 21 -12.45 -4.25 -3.80
CA HIS A 21 -13.29 -5.07 -2.95
C HIS A 21 -12.64 -5.18 -1.57
N TYR A 22 -13.46 -5.17 -0.54
CA TYR A 22 -13.06 -5.36 0.85
C TYR A 22 -14.25 -5.90 1.63
N ALA A 23 -13.98 -6.64 2.70
CA ALA A 23 -15.00 -7.22 3.56
C ALA A 23 -14.43 -7.40 4.96
N VAL A 24 -15.26 -7.23 6.00
CA VAL A 24 -14.84 -7.41 7.40
C VAL A 24 -14.45 -8.87 7.73
N GLY A 25 -14.99 -9.82 6.98
CA GLY A 25 -14.76 -11.24 7.24
C GLY A 25 -15.24 -11.66 8.64
N GLY A 26 -14.41 -12.42 9.36
CA GLY A 26 -14.69 -12.88 10.72
C GLY A 26 -14.22 -11.93 11.83
N ARG A 27 -13.81 -10.70 11.52
CA ARG A 27 -13.35 -9.71 12.50
C ARG A 27 -14.52 -8.86 13.02
N ALA A 28 -14.32 -8.20 14.16
CA ALA A 28 -15.30 -7.27 14.70
C ALA A 28 -15.36 -5.96 13.90
N ASN A 29 -14.20 -5.47 13.42
CA ASN A 29 -14.04 -4.21 12.72
C ASN A 29 -13.21 -4.38 11.44
N LEU A 30 -13.44 -3.51 10.46
CA LEU A 30 -12.68 -3.45 9.22
C LEU A 30 -11.62 -2.34 9.32
N GLU A 31 -10.37 -2.74 9.53
CA GLU A 31 -9.23 -1.81 9.59
C GLU A 31 -8.54 -1.64 8.22
N ASP A 32 -8.90 -2.46 7.23
CA ASP A 32 -8.37 -2.37 5.87
C ASP A 32 -8.93 -1.15 5.12
N ARG A 33 -8.11 -0.61 4.23
CA ARG A 33 -8.51 0.36 3.22
C ARG A 33 -8.00 -0.04 1.84
N VAL A 34 -8.86 0.15 0.85
CA VAL A 34 -8.51 -0.03 -0.56
C VAL A 34 -9.04 1.16 -1.34
N ALA A 35 -8.24 1.67 -2.27
CA ALA A 35 -8.60 2.77 -3.13
C ALA A 35 -7.94 2.61 -4.49
N ALA A 36 -8.66 2.95 -5.55
CA ALA A 36 -8.11 3.03 -6.89
C ALA A 36 -8.73 4.22 -7.62
N ARG A 37 -7.89 5.07 -8.23
CA ARG A 37 -8.29 6.34 -8.86
C ARG A 37 -7.39 6.64 -10.05
N HIS A 38 -7.94 7.34 -11.04
CA HIS A 38 -7.13 8.08 -11.99
C HIS A 38 -6.80 9.44 -11.38
N ILE A 39 -5.53 9.82 -11.37
CA ILE A 39 -5.04 11.11 -10.88
C ILE A 39 -4.17 11.77 -11.94
N GLN A 40 -3.97 13.06 -11.79
CA GLN A 40 -2.97 13.81 -12.52
C GLN A 40 -2.09 14.53 -11.50
N THR A 41 -0.78 14.41 -11.64
CA THR A 41 0.19 15.10 -10.77
C THR A 41 0.17 16.60 -11.09
N ALA A 42 0.67 17.45 -10.19
CA ALA A 42 0.81 18.88 -10.43
C ALA A 42 1.73 19.19 -11.63
N GLY A 43 2.71 18.32 -11.92
CA GLY A 43 3.53 18.37 -13.13
C GLY A 43 2.82 17.89 -14.41
N GLY A 44 1.55 17.51 -14.33
CA GLY A 44 0.70 17.16 -15.46
C GLY A 44 0.76 15.68 -15.89
N LEU A 45 1.46 14.82 -15.15
CA LEU A 45 1.61 13.41 -15.50
C LEU A 45 0.37 12.61 -15.08
N PRO A 46 -0.36 11.96 -16.01
CA PRO A 46 -1.52 11.14 -15.67
C PRO A 46 -1.10 9.78 -15.12
N LEU A 47 -1.68 9.37 -13.99
CA LEU A 47 -1.42 8.08 -13.35
C LEU A 47 -2.75 7.37 -13.05
N THR A 48 -2.75 6.04 -13.12
CA THR A 48 -3.76 5.25 -12.42
C THR A 48 -3.12 4.66 -11.18
N VAL A 49 -3.61 5.06 -10.01
CA VAL A 49 -3.07 4.62 -8.73
C VAL A 49 -4.09 3.69 -8.08
N ALA A 50 -3.62 2.55 -7.59
CA ALA A 50 -4.38 1.63 -6.76
C ALA A 50 -3.55 1.28 -5.53
N MET A 51 -4.18 1.20 -4.37
CA MET A 51 -3.49 0.82 -3.15
C MET A 51 -4.37 0.04 -2.20
N VAL A 52 -3.71 -0.80 -1.40
CA VAL A 52 -4.26 -1.47 -0.23
C VAL A 52 -3.43 -1.09 1.00
N ALA A 53 -4.10 -0.91 2.12
CA ALA A 53 -3.52 -0.66 3.41
C ALA A 53 -4.25 -1.51 4.45
N ASP A 54 -3.52 -2.40 5.12
CA ASP A 54 -4.02 -3.23 6.22
C ASP A 54 -3.70 -2.54 7.54
N GLY A 55 -4.72 -2.01 8.19
CA GLY A 55 -4.59 -1.24 9.42
C GLY A 55 -4.38 -2.14 10.64
N MET A 56 -3.49 -1.72 11.53
CA MET A 56 -3.26 -2.41 12.80
C MET A 56 -3.23 -1.42 13.96
N GLY A 57 -3.88 -1.78 15.05
CA GLY A 57 -3.94 -0.98 16.28
C GLY A 57 -5.01 -1.47 17.24
N GLY A 58 -5.03 -0.95 18.47
CA GLY A 58 -6.15 -1.15 19.39
C GLY A 58 -7.26 -0.12 19.16
N HIS A 59 -8.49 -0.41 19.62
CA HIS A 59 -9.61 0.56 19.66
C HIS A 59 -9.87 1.34 18.35
N ASN A 60 -9.92 0.65 17.20
CA ASN A 60 -10.12 1.22 15.84
C ASN A 60 -8.99 2.12 15.32
N ALA A 61 -7.85 2.17 16.00
CA ALA A 61 -6.74 3.00 15.55
C ALA A 61 -6.12 2.49 14.23
N GLY A 62 -6.23 1.19 13.92
CA GLY A 62 -5.78 0.63 12.64
C GLY A 62 -6.56 1.18 11.45
N GLU A 63 -7.89 1.28 11.59
CA GLU A 63 -8.77 1.90 10.59
C GLU A 63 -8.34 3.35 10.27
N VAL A 64 -8.02 4.11 11.31
CA VAL A 64 -7.56 5.50 11.19
C VAL A 64 -6.21 5.56 10.47
N ALA A 65 -5.25 4.70 10.85
CA ALA A 65 -3.93 4.65 10.23
C ALA A 65 -4.01 4.31 8.74
N ALA A 66 -4.81 3.31 8.36
CA ALA A 66 -5.03 2.92 6.97
C ALA A 66 -5.68 4.05 6.16
N GLN A 67 -6.71 4.70 6.71
CA GLN A 67 -7.40 5.79 6.04
C GLN A 67 -6.51 7.02 5.84
N LEU A 68 -5.74 7.38 6.86
CA LEU A 68 -4.80 8.50 6.82
C LEU A 68 -3.71 8.24 5.79
N THR A 69 -3.14 7.03 5.77
CA THR A 69 -2.14 6.61 4.78
C THR A 69 -2.66 6.71 3.36
N VAL A 70 -3.87 6.21 3.09
CA VAL A 70 -4.50 6.32 1.75
C VAL A 70 -4.63 7.78 1.35
N ASN A 71 -5.18 8.62 2.21
CA ASN A 71 -5.40 10.03 1.89
C ASN A 71 -4.07 10.76 1.61
N THR A 72 -3.08 10.59 2.49
CA THR A 72 -1.78 11.24 2.37
C THR A 72 -1.01 10.81 1.13
N VAL A 73 -1.07 9.52 0.74
CA VAL A 73 -0.40 9.05 -0.48
C VAL A 73 -1.02 9.66 -1.73
N TYR A 74 -2.36 9.70 -1.82
CA TYR A 74 -3.04 10.33 -2.96
C TYR A 74 -2.72 11.82 -3.05
N GLU A 75 -2.83 12.54 -1.93
CA GLU A 75 -2.52 13.97 -1.86
C GLU A 75 -1.07 14.27 -2.25
N ALA A 76 -0.11 13.49 -1.75
CA ALA A 76 1.31 13.66 -2.07
C ALA A 76 1.59 13.46 -3.57
N LEU A 77 0.95 12.46 -4.20
CA LEU A 77 1.12 12.20 -5.63
C LEU A 77 0.42 13.25 -6.49
N GLU A 78 -0.80 13.66 -6.14
CA GLU A 78 -1.56 14.72 -6.84
C GLU A 78 -0.81 16.06 -6.79
N ASN A 79 -0.23 16.42 -5.64
CA ASN A 79 0.54 17.65 -5.47
C ASN A 79 2.00 17.55 -5.96
N SER A 80 2.43 16.38 -6.41
CA SER A 80 3.82 16.15 -6.84
C SER A 80 4.14 16.91 -8.14
N PRO A 81 5.28 17.60 -8.26
CA PRO A 81 5.66 18.31 -9.48
C PRO A 81 6.18 17.38 -10.59
N ILE A 82 6.11 16.06 -10.42
CA ILE A 82 6.63 15.13 -11.42
C ILE A 82 5.89 15.26 -12.75
N ALA A 83 6.65 15.29 -13.83
CA ALA A 83 6.15 15.44 -15.19
C ALA A 83 6.57 14.27 -16.10
N THR A 84 7.49 13.41 -15.62
CA THR A 84 8.06 12.30 -16.40
C THR A 84 7.95 10.96 -15.66
N PRO A 85 7.80 9.84 -16.40
CA PRO A 85 7.66 8.51 -15.78
C PRO A 85 8.86 8.04 -14.96
N GLN A 86 10.05 8.60 -15.21
CA GLN A 86 11.29 8.27 -14.50
C GLN A 86 11.28 8.76 -13.05
N GLN A 87 10.44 9.77 -12.74
CA GLN A 87 10.32 10.34 -11.40
C GLN A 87 9.29 9.61 -10.53
N ILE A 88 8.46 8.74 -11.12
CA ILE A 88 7.41 8.00 -10.39
C ILE A 88 7.96 7.18 -9.21
N PRO A 89 9.07 6.41 -9.34
CA PRO A 89 9.60 5.64 -8.21
C PRO A 89 9.94 6.51 -7.00
N GLU A 90 10.59 7.65 -7.24
CA GLU A 90 10.97 8.58 -6.17
C GLU A 90 9.73 9.24 -5.54
N ALA A 91 8.77 9.67 -6.36
CA ALA A 91 7.52 10.24 -5.85
C ALA A 91 6.72 9.25 -5.00
N LEU A 92 6.68 7.96 -5.37
CA LEU A 92 6.06 6.92 -4.55
C LEU A 92 6.79 6.72 -3.21
N ALA A 93 8.12 6.72 -3.23
CA ALA A 93 8.92 6.60 -2.00
C ALA A 93 8.70 7.80 -1.07
N GLN A 94 8.70 9.02 -1.61
CA GLN A 94 8.42 10.25 -0.87
C GLN A 94 6.99 10.26 -0.31
N ALA A 95 6.00 9.81 -1.10
CA ALA A 95 4.61 9.73 -0.65
C ALA A 95 4.44 8.76 0.54
N LEU A 96 5.11 7.60 0.52
CA LEU A 96 5.09 6.65 1.64
C LEU A 96 5.85 7.18 2.86
N ALA A 97 6.99 7.83 2.67
CA ALA A 97 7.74 8.46 3.76
C ALA A 97 6.91 9.57 4.43
N TYR A 98 6.22 10.38 3.64
CA TYR A 98 5.32 11.41 4.16
C TYR A 98 4.12 10.81 4.90
N ALA A 99 3.49 9.77 4.34
CA ALA A 99 2.43 9.03 5.04
C ALA A 99 2.91 8.44 6.38
N ASN A 100 4.15 7.91 6.44
CA ASN A 100 4.75 7.44 7.68
C ASN A 100 4.85 8.55 8.72
N GLN A 101 5.39 9.71 8.35
CA GLN A 101 5.49 10.85 9.25
C GLN A 101 4.12 11.29 9.77
N VAL A 102 3.13 11.41 8.88
CA VAL A 102 1.77 11.85 9.24
C VAL A 102 1.11 10.87 10.22
N VAL A 103 1.20 9.56 9.98
CA VAL A 103 0.62 8.53 10.86
C VAL A 103 1.38 8.46 12.19
N TYR A 104 2.72 8.55 12.15
CA TYR A 104 3.57 8.52 13.34
C TYR A 104 3.26 9.69 14.29
N GLU A 105 3.14 10.92 13.77
CA GLU A 105 2.78 12.09 14.56
C GLU A 105 1.35 12.00 15.12
N ALA A 106 0.40 11.53 14.31
CA ALA A 106 -0.97 11.31 14.76
C ALA A 106 -1.07 10.24 15.87
N ALA A 107 -0.21 9.22 15.84
CA ALA A 107 -0.15 8.17 16.86
C ALA A 107 0.47 8.67 18.18
N ARG A 108 1.33 9.68 18.12
CA ARG A 108 2.00 10.28 19.29
C ARG A 108 1.16 11.35 20.00
N THR A 109 0.30 12.04 19.27
CA THR A 109 -0.45 13.20 19.78
C THR A 109 -1.80 12.85 20.39
N ASP A 110 -2.32 11.65 20.14
CA ASP A 110 -3.61 11.16 20.67
C ASP A 110 -3.42 9.80 21.34
N GLU A 111 -3.67 9.71 22.65
CA GLU A 111 -3.50 8.47 23.41
C GLU A 111 -4.38 7.33 22.88
N ASN A 112 -5.53 7.63 22.28
CA ASN A 112 -6.42 6.63 21.68
C ASN A 112 -5.87 6.07 20.36
N LYS A 113 -4.87 6.71 19.77
CA LYS A 113 -4.22 6.33 18.51
C LYS A 113 -2.82 5.75 18.73
N ARG A 114 -2.40 5.60 19.97
CA ARG A 114 -1.06 5.13 20.32
C ARG A 114 -0.80 3.74 19.74
N GLY A 115 0.30 3.60 19.01
CA GLY A 115 0.72 2.34 18.40
C GLY A 115 -0.07 1.97 17.13
N MET A 116 -0.88 2.89 16.59
CA MET A 116 -1.50 2.66 15.29
C MET A 116 -0.45 2.60 14.19
N GLY A 117 -0.68 1.73 13.23
CA GLY A 117 0.09 1.69 12.00
C GLY A 117 -0.67 0.94 10.92
N THR A 118 -0.05 0.83 9.76
CA THR A 118 -0.67 0.11 8.65
C THR A 118 0.38 -0.40 7.68
N THR A 119 0.05 -1.46 6.94
CA THR A 119 0.78 -1.78 5.72
C THR A 119 0.40 -0.80 4.61
N ALA A 120 1.21 -0.70 3.56
CA ALA A 120 0.88 0.06 2.36
C ALA A 120 1.43 -0.65 1.14
N THR A 121 0.59 -0.96 0.16
CA THR A 121 1.01 -1.45 -1.16
C THR A 121 0.39 -0.56 -2.21
N VAL A 122 1.22 0.24 -2.90
CA VAL A 122 0.78 1.26 -3.87
C VAL A 122 1.28 0.88 -5.25
N ALA A 123 0.35 0.66 -6.17
CA ALA A 123 0.58 0.45 -7.58
C ALA A 123 0.23 1.72 -8.36
N ALA A 124 1.20 2.33 -9.02
CA ALA A 124 0.99 3.39 -10.00
C ALA A 124 1.21 2.84 -11.42
N VAL A 125 0.26 3.08 -12.32
CA VAL A 125 0.33 2.65 -13.71
C VAL A 125 0.33 3.86 -14.63
N HIS A 126 1.30 3.91 -15.53
CA HIS A 126 1.41 4.91 -16.58
C HIS A 126 1.82 4.24 -17.89
N ASN A 127 1.05 4.44 -18.96
CA ASN A 127 1.32 3.88 -20.30
C ASN A 127 1.72 2.40 -20.29
N GLY A 128 0.96 1.56 -19.57
CA GLY A 128 1.18 0.12 -19.50
C GLY A 128 2.35 -0.32 -18.61
N ARG A 129 3.06 0.60 -17.96
CA ARG A 129 4.12 0.31 -16.99
C ARG A 129 3.60 0.39 -15.56
N LEU A 130 3.88 -0.63 -14.77
CA LEU A 130 3.57 -0.70 -13.34
C LEU A 130 4.78 -0.27 -12.52
N TYR A 131 4.54 0.65 -11.59
CA TYR A 131 5.45 1.09 -10.54
C TYR A 131 4.86 0.68 -9.20
N LEU A 132 5.65 0.04 -8.34
CA LEU A 132 5.18 -0.53 -7.08
C LEU A 132 6.03 0.01 -5.94
N ALA A 133 5.38 0.54 -4.91
CA ALA A 133 5.99 0.85 -3.63
C ALA A 133 5.22 0.10 -2.54
N HIS A 134 5.95 -0.48 -1.58
CA HIS A 134 5.35 -1.41 -0.63
C HIS A 134 6.07 -1.38 0.72
N VAL A 135 5.28 -1.42 1.80
CA VAL A 135 5.70 -1.57 3.19
C VAL A 135 4.71 -2.52 3.88
N GLY A 136 5.21 -3.54 4.57
CA GLY A 136 4.40 -4.49 5.33
C GLY A 136 4.32 -5.86 4.66
N ASP A 137 3.22 -6.58 4.85
CA ASP A 137 3.03 -7.94 4.33
C ASP A 137 1.80 -8.09 3.42
N SER A 138 1.11 -6.98 3.12
CA SER A 138 0.20 -6.91 1.98
C SER A 138 0.90 -7.33 0.68
N ARG A 139 0.18 -7.95 -0.26
CA ARG A 139 0.81 -8.56 -1.43
C ARG A 139 0.26 -8.06 -2.75
N ALA A 140 1.16 -7.80 -3.71
CA ALA A 140 0.79 -7.63 -5.11
C ALA A 140 1.17 -8.86 -5.92
N TYR A 141 0.32 -9.23 -6.88
CA TYR A 141 0.53 -10.35 -7.78
C TYR A 141 0.36 -9.93 -9.23
N LEU A 142 1.21 -10.47 -10.10
CA LEU A 142 1.00 -10.47 -11.55
C LEU A 142 0.32 -11.77 -11.95
N VAL A 143 -0.90 -11.69 -12.45
CA VAL A 143 -1.62 -12.84 -13.01
C VAL A 143 -1.49 -12.84 -14.54
N ARG A 144 -0.88 -13.88 -15.10
CA ARG A 144 -0.71 -14.03 -16.55
C ARG A 144 -0.77 -15.50 -16.93
N ASN A 145 -1.52 -15.83 -17.98
CA ASN A 145 -1.68 -17.20 -18.48
C ASN A 145 -2.11 -18.19 -17.38
N GLY A 146 -3.09 -17.80 -16.56
CA GLY A 146 -3.61 -18.62 -15.45
C GLY A 146 -2.65 -18.81 -14.27
N ARG A 147 -1.50 -18.12 -14.24
CA ARG A 147 -0.53 -18.20 -13.14
C ARG A 147 -0.42 -16.89 -12.39
N ALA A 148 -0.54 -16.96 -11.06
CA ALA A 148 -0.28 -15.86 -10.16
C ALA A 148 1.19 -15.89 -9.70
N ARG A 149 1.91 -14.77 -9.88
CA ARG A 149 3.27 -14.60 -9.38
C ARG A 149 3.29 -13.42 -8.42
N GLN A 150 3.68 -13.64 -7.16
CA GLN A 150 3.89 -12.56 -6.20
C GLN A 150 5.02 -11.66 -6.68
N ILE A 151 4.81 -10.34 -6.63
CA ILE A 151 5.78 -9.33 -7.04
C ILE A 151 6.23 -8.42 -5.90
N THR A 152 5.63 -8.57 -4.71
CA THR A 152 6.14 -8.02 -3.45
C THR A 152 6.95 -9.06 -2.68
N GLN A 153 7.70 -8.61 -1.69
CA GLN A 153 8.28 -9.45 -0.66
C GLN A 153 7.76 -8.98 0.69
N ASP A 154 7.16 -9.90 1.46
CA ASP A 154 6.61 -9.58 2.79
C ASP A 154 7.71 -9.06 3.72
N HIS A 155 7.44 -7.95 4.41
CA HIS A 155 8.29 -7.36 5.43
C HIS A 155 7.99 -7.96 6.82
N THR A 156 8.07 -9.30 6.90
CA THR A 156 7.90 -10.06 8.15
C THR A 156 9.22 -10.60 8.68
N TRP A 157 9.30 -10.82 9.99
CA TRP A 157 10.48 -11.40 10.63
C TRP A 157 10.84 -12.75 10.03
N GLY A 158 9.85 -13.63 9.80
CA GLY A 158 10.09 -14.95 9.22
C GLY A 158 10.68 -14.84 7.81
N ARG A 159 10.14 -13.94 6.98
CA ARG A 159 10.66 -13.72 5.63
C ARG A 159 12.09 -13.19 5.64
N GLU A 160 12.41 -12.32 6.59
CA GLU A 160 13.76 -11.78 6.76
C GLU A 160 14.77 -12.85 7.23
N MET A 161 14.38 -13.71 8.17
CA MET A 161 15.25 -14.82 8.61
C MET A 161 15.53 -15.81 7.48
N LEU A 162 14.54 -16.09 6.63
CA LEU A 162 14.73 -16.92 5.44
C LEU A 162 15.70 -16.26 4.45
N ARG A 163 15.51 -14.96 4.17
CA ARG A 163 16.35 -14.18 3.25
C ARG A 163 17.81 -14.16 3.69
N ARG A 164 18.05 -14.05 5.01
CA ARG A 164 19.40 -14.09 5.60
C ARG A 164 19.99 -15.49 5.70
N GLY A 165 19.22 -16.55 5.39
CA GLY A 165 19.66 -17.94 5.53
C GLY A 165 19.81 -18.40 6.99
N VAL A 166 19.20 -17.67 7.95
CA VAL A 166 19.29 -17.98 9.38
C VAL A 166 18.37 -19.12 9.76
N LEU A 167 17.19 -19.19 9.14
CA LEU A 167 16.20 -20.24 9.37
C LEU A 167 15.73 -20.83 8.04
N SER A 168 15.50 -22.13 8.04
CA SER A 168 14.85 -22.85 6.95
C SER A 168 13.35 -22.58 6.91
N THR A 169 12.71 -22.90 5.78
CA THR A 169 11.26 -22.80 5.63
C THR A 169 10.50 -23.65 6.65
N GLN A 170 11.06 -24.79 7.06
CA GLN A 170 10.43 -25.68 8.04
C GLN A 170 10.44 -25.09 9.46
N GLU A 171 11.51 -24.38 9.81
CA GLU A 171 11.64 -23.71 11.10
C GLU A 171 10.72 -22.48 11.18
N ILE A 172 10.66 -21.68 10.12
CA ILE A 172 9.78 -20.50 10.06
C ILE A 172 8.31 -20.89 10.18
N ALA A 173 7.89 -21.98 9.53
CA ALA A 173 6.50 -22.43 9.56
C ALA A 173 5.97 -22.71 10.98
N LYS A 174 6.85 -22.98 11.95
CA LYS A 174 6.51 -23.26 13.35
C LYS A 174 6.88 -22.12 14.29
N HIS A 175 7.53 -21.06 13.79
CA HIS A 175 8.07 -20.02 14.64
C HIS A 175 6.96 -19.02 15.04
N PRO A 176 6.77 -18.73 16.35
CA PRO A 176 5.69 -17.86 16.82
C PRO A 176 5.75 -16.45 16.22
N LYS A 177 6.97 -15.98 15.90
CA LYS A 177 7.22 -14.66 15.30
C LYS A 177 7.19 -14.61 13.78
N ALA A 178 6.88 -15.72 13.10
CA ALA A 178 7.02 -15.80 11.65
C ALA A 178 6.26 -14.69 10.90
N ASN A 179 5.10 -14.31 11.43
CA ASN A 179 4.21 -13.29 10.85
C ASN A 179 4.35 -11.92 11.51
N GLU A 180 5.29 -11.71 12.45
CA GLU A 180 5.51 -10.39 13.02
C GLU A 180 6.04 -9.44 11.95
N LEU A 181 5.34 -8.32 11.75
CA LEU A 181 5.79 -7.25 10.86
C LEU A 181 7.06 -6.61 11.43
N TYR A 182 8.08 -6.46 10.59
CA TYR A 182 9.28 -5.69 10.95
C TYR A 182 9.23 -4.26 10.41
N SER A 183 8.34 -3.97 9.45
CA SER A 183 8.21 -2.65 8.81
C SER A 183 6.74 -2.35 8.51
N SER A 184 6.29 -1.17 8.91
CA SER A 184 4.94 -0.65 8.70
C SER A 184 4.95 0.89 8.69
N ILE A 185 3.90 1.49 8.17
CA ILE A 185 3.64 2.93 8.24
C ILE A 185 3.19 3.28 9.67
N GLY A 186 3.67 4.40 10.21
CA GLY A 186 3.34 4.89 11.55
C GLY A 186 4.41 4.59 12.61
N TYR A 187 5.61 4.15 12.21
CA TYR A 187 6.71 3.80 13.11
C TYR A 187 7.99 4.56 12.74
N GLU A 188 8.92 4.62 13.69
CA GLU A 188 10.24 5.24 13.47
C GLU A 188 11.03 4.41 12.43
N THR A 189 11.50 5.09 11.38
CA THR A 189 12.27 4.51 10.26
C THR A 189 13.76 4.60 10.47
#